data_AF-A0A5B7DBM3-F1
#
_entry.id   AF-A0A5B7DBM3-F1
#
_cell.length_a   1.000
_cell.length_b   1.000
_cell.length_c   1.000
_cell.angle_alpha   90.00
_cell.angle_beta   90.00
_cell.angle_gamma   90.00
#
_symmetry.space_group_name_H-M   'P 1'
#
loop_
_entity.id
_entity.type
_entity.pdbx_description
1 polymer ?
#
loop_
_entity_poly.entity_id
_entity_poly.type
_entity_poly.pdbx_seq_one_letter_code
_entity_poly.pdbx_strand_id
1 'polypeptide(L)' 'MKSVSLHARLRAFAILTSLRQRPRRLLVVINPVGGKKQASSIYKRKVMPLFRRAEVETRVVKKGNTKRSRKKKRRKNLV' A
#
# COMPACT_ATOMS: atom_id res chain seq x y z
N MET A 1 -17.82 -23.30 5.44
CA MET A 1 -17.07 -22.21 4.76
C MET A 1 -17.83 -21.86 3.49
N LYS A 2 -18.32 -20.62 3.34
CA LYS A 2 -19.24 -20.25 2.24
C LYS A 2 -18.50 -20.28 0.89
N SER A 3 -18.78 -21.25 0.03
CA SER A 3 -18.30 -21.27 -1.35
C SER A 3 -19.02 -20.17 -2.13
N VAL A 4 -18.27 -19.17 -2.58
CA VAL A 4 -18.82 -18.20 -3.54
C VAL A 4 -18.84 -18.90 -4.90
N SER A 5 -20.04 -19.01 -5.50
CA SER A 5 -20.23 -19.61 -6.83
C SER A 5 -19.26 -18.99 -7.85
N LEU A 6 -18.65 -19.83 -8.70
CA LEU A 6 -17.75 -19.40 -9.78
C LEU A 6 -18.38 -18.28 -10.62
N HIS A 7 -19.69 -18.37 -10.88
CA HIS A 7 -20.45 -17.36 -11.60
C HIS A 7 -20.40 -15.98 -10.91
N ALA A 8 -20.52 -15.94 -9.58
CA ALA A 8 -20.44 -14.68 -8.84
C ALA A 8 -19.05 -14.05 -8.92
N ARG A 9 -17.98 -14.87 -8.93
CA ARG A 9 -16.60 -14.40 -9.13
C ARG A 9 -16.39 -13.83 -10.53
N LEU A 10 -16.83 -14.53 -11.56
CA LEU A 10 -16.69 -14.08 -12.95
C LEU A 10 -17.47 -12.77 -13.18
N ARG A 11 -18.68 -12.65 -12.64
CA ARG A 11 -19.45 -11.40 -12.69
C ARG A 11 -18.75 -10.25 -11.97
N ALA A 12 -18.28 -10.47 -10.74
CA ALA A 12 -17.55 -9.44 -10.00
C ALA A 12 -16.29 -8.98 -10.75
N PHE A 13 -15.55 -9.91 -11.35
CA PHE A 13 -14.39 -9.60 -12.17
C PHE A 13 -14.78 -8.75 -13.40
N ALA A 14 -15.82 -9.14 -14.14
CA ALA A 14 -16.30 -8.39 -15.31
C ALA A 14 -16.75 -6.94 -14.98
N ILE A 15 -17.40 -6.75 -13.83
CA ILE A 15 -17.76 -5.40 -13.34
C ILE A 15 -16.48 -4.62 -13.02
N LEU A 16 -15.56 -5.22 -12.28
CA LEU A 16 -14.32 -4.55 -11.90
C LEU A 16 -13.45 -4.19 -13.12
N THR A 17 -13.49 -4.97 -14.20
CA THR A 17 -12.73 -4.66 -15.43
C THR A 17 -13.39 -3.60 -16.31
N SER A 18 -14.71 -3.42 -16.25
CA SER A 18 -15.44 -2.42 -17.05
C SER A 18 -15.32 -0.99 -16.50
N LEU A 19 -14.90 -0.82 -15.24
CA LEU A 19 -14.70 0.48 -14.62
C LEU A 19 -13.50 1.23 -15.24
N ARG A 20 -13.80 2.18 -16.16
CA ARG A 20 -12.78 2.95 -16.90
C ARG A 20 -11.76 3.67 -16.02
N GLN A 21 -12.17 4.16 -14.84
CA GLN A 21 -11.29 4.90 -13.93
C GLN A 21 -10.64 4.04 -12.84
N ARG A 22 -10.79 2.70 -12.87
CA ARG A 22 -10.21 1.82 -11.84
C ARG A 22 -8.67 1.83 -11.91
N PRO A 23 -7.98 2.21 -10.82
CA PRO A 23 -6.52 2.13 -10.77
C PRO A 23 -6.07 0.67 -10.73
N ARG A 24 -5.19 0.29 -11.67
CA ARG A 24 -4.62 -1.07 -11.74
C ARG A 24 -3.23 -1.18 -11.13
N ARG A 25 -2.54 -0.04 -10.99
CA ARG A 25 -1.17 0.06 -10.48
C ARG A 25 -1.06 1.23 -9.52
N LEU A 26 -0.56 0.99 -8.32
CA LEU A 26 -0.36 2.03 -7.31
C LEU A 26 1.08 2.01 -6.76
N LEU A 27 1.64 3.20 -6.55
CA LEU A 27 2.85 3.39 -5.76
C LEU A 27 2.46 3.59 -4.29
N VAL A 28 2.86 2.64 -3.44
CA VAL A 28 2.60 2.73 -2.00
C VAL A 28 3.85 3.21 -1.29
N VAL A 29 3.79 4.41 -0.70
CA VAL A 29 4.87 4.95 0.13
C VAL A 29 4.61 4.62 1.59
N ILE A 30 5.43 3.75 2.18
CA ILE A 30 5.33 3.37 3.59
C ILE A 30 6.33 4.18 4.42
N ASN A 31 5.85 4.88 5.44
CA ASN A 31 6.71 5.42 6.50
C ASN A 31 6.97 4.33 7.55
N PRO A 32 8.17 3.72 7.63
CA PRO A 32 8.41 2.57 8.51
C PRO A 32 8.30 2.91 10.00
N VAL A 33 8.41 4.18 10.40
CA VAL A 33 8.33 4.61 11.81
C VAL A 33 6.88 4.91 12.23
N GLY A 34 5.94 5.03 11.28
CA GLY A 34 4.53 5.28 11.56
C GLY A 34 3.88 4.17 12.39
N GLY A 35 2.85 4.54 13.17
CA GLY A 35 2.06 3.60 13.97
C GLY A 35 2.91 2.74 14.91
N LYS A 36 3.69 3.38 15.80
CA LYS A 36 4.63 2.70 16.72
C LYS A 36 5.62 1.76 16.00
N LYS A 37 6.16 2.20 14.85
CA LYS A 37 7.06 1.42 13.96
C LYS A 37 6.41 0.17 13.32
N GLN A 38 5.10 0.03 13.35
CA GLN A 38 4.39 -1.14 12.82
C GLN A 38 3.83 -0.92 11.40
N ALA A 39 3.91 0.28 10.82
CA ALA A 39 3.31 0.60 9.52
C ALA A 39 3.65 -0.41 8.41
N SER A 40 4.90 -0.90 8.35
CA SER A 40 5.30 -1.93 7.37
C SER A 40 4.59 -3.27 7.60
N SER A 41 4.42 -3.67 8.86
CA SER A 41 3.72 -4.91 9.24
C SER A 41 2.22 -4.78 9.00
N ILE A 42 1.64 -3.63 9.34
CA ILE A 42 0.23 -3.32 9.11
C ILE A 42 -0.08 -3.36 7.61
N TYR A 43 0.75 -2.74 6.77
CA TYR A 43 0.58 -2.80 5.32
C TYR A 43 0.54 -4.25 4.83
N LYS A 44 1.56 -5.05 5.20
CA LYS A 44 1.65 -6.46 4.76
C LYS A 44 0.46 -7.29 5.22
N ARG A 45 0.04 -7.15 6.49
CA ARG A 45 -0.99 -8.01 7.09
C ARG A 45 -2.41 -7.59 6.76
N LYS A 46 -2.67 -6.29 6.63
CA LYS A 46 -4.04 -5.76 6.54
C LYS A 46 -4.37 -5.14 5.18
N VAL A 47 -3.40 -4.48 4.54
CA VAL A 47 -3.66 -3.68 3.34
C VAL A 47 -3.33 -4.44 2.05
N MET A 48 -2.15 -5.04 1.98
CA MET A 48 -1.70 -5.82 0.81
C MET A 48 -2.69 -6.92 0.38
N PRO A 49 -3.36 -7.66 1.29
CA PRO A 49 -4.36 -8.65 0.89
C PRO A 49 -5.57 -8.03 0.18
N LEU A 50 -5.94 -6.79 0.52
CA LEU A 50 -7.06 -6.08 -0.12
C LEU A 50 -6.70 -5.70 -1.55
N PHE A 51 -5.51 -5.13 -1.75
CA PHE A 51 -5.02 -4.83 -3.10
C PHE A 51 -4.92 -6.08 -3.98
N ARG A 52 -4.42 -7.19 -3.43
CA ARG A 52 -4.37 -8.47 -4.16
C ARG A 52 -5.75 -8.97 -4.57
N ARG A 53 -6.74 -8.92 -3.67
CA ARG A 53 -8.12 -9.34 -3.97
C ARG A 53 -8.81 -8.40 -4.97
N ALA A 54 -8.46 -7.13 -4.93
CA ALA A 54 -8.91 -6.14 -5.89
C ALA A 54 -8.03 -6.09 -7.15
N GLU A 55 -7.10 -7.03 -7.35
CA GLU A 55 -6.18 -7.10 -8.49
C GLU A 55 -5.49 -5.76 -8.82
N VAL A 56 -5.16 -5.02 -7.76
CA VAL A 56 -4.37 -3.80 -7.86
C VAL A 56 -2.91 -4.18 -7.61
N GLU A 57 -2.09 -4.01 -8.63
CA GLU A 57 -0.65 -4.18 -8.53
C GLU A 57 -0.07 -3.03 -7.70
N THR A 58 0.82 -3.35 -6.76
CA THR A 58 1.44 -2.33 -5.91
C THR A 58 2.94 -2.39 -5.96
N ARG A 59 3.58 -1.24 -6.21
CA ARG A 59 5.01 -1.04 -6.00
C ARG A 59 5.21 -0.34 -4.66
N VAL A 60 5.93 -0.96 -3.74
CA VAL A 60 6.10 -0.43 -2.38
C VAL A 60 7.45 0.24 -2.23
N VAL A 61 7.46 1.50 -1.80
CA VAL A 61 8.69 2.24 -1.46
C VAL A 61 8.63 2.63 0.01
N LYS A 62 9.67 2.28 0.76
CA LYS A 62 9.82 2.73 2.15
C LYS A 62 10.43 4.12 2.16
N LYS A 63 9.75 5.08 2.78
CA LYS A 63 10.31 6.42 3.00
C LYS A 63 11.45 6.31 4.02
N GLY A 64 12.69 6.41 3.53
CA GLY A 64 13.87 6.61 4.38
C GLY A 64 13.69 7.90 5.21
N ASN A 65 14.14 7.90 6.46
CA ASN A 65 13.90 8.97 7.44
C ASN A 65 14.52 10.34 7.06
N THR A 66 14.00 11.07 6.07
CA THR A 66 14.53 12.39 5.67
C THR A 66 14.15 13.53 6.64
N LYS A 67 13.42 13.26 7.74
CA LYS A 67 13.25 14.25 8.83
C LYS A 67 14.42 14.22 9.82
N ARG A 68 15.05 13.05 10.03
CA ARG A 68 16.31 12.95 10.80
C ARG A 68 17.46 13.57 9.99
N SER A 69 17.47 13.43 8.66
CA SER A 69 18.42 14.15 7.80
C SER A 69 18.23 15.67 7.84
N ARG A 70 17.00 16.21 7.81
CA ARG A 70 16.79 17.68 7.91
C ARG A 70 17.20 18.27 9.27
N LYS A 71 16.83 17.65 10.40
CA LYS A 71 17.26 18.11 11.74
C LYS A 71 18.76 17.88 12.00
N LYS A 72 19.34 16.79 11.51
CA LYS A 72 20.78 16.49 11.65
C LYS A 72 21.64 17.34 10.71
N LYS A 73 21.13 17.78 9.56
CA LYS A 73 21.80 18.73 8.66
C LYS A 73 21.76 20.17 9.20
N ARG A 74 20.65 20.61 9.82
CA ARG A 74 20.59 21.93 10.50
C ARG A 74 21.49 22.04 11.73
N ARG A 75 21.76 20.95 12.45
CA ARG A 75 22.67 20.95 13.62
C ARG A 75 24.16 20.89 13.27
N LYS A 76 24.53 20.57 12.02
CA LYS A 76 25.94 20.49 11.58
C LYS A 76 26.46 21.78 10.92
N ASN A 77 25.57 22.73 10.64
CA ASN A 77 25.93 24.06 10.12
C ASN A 77 25.77 25.14 11.21
N LEU A 78 25.75 24.72 12.47
CA LEU A 78 25.59 25.56 13.64
C LEU A 78 26.59 25.09 14.72
N VAL A 79 27.85 24.91 14.29
CA VAL A 79 29.07 24.85 15.09
C VAL A 79 30.15 25.47 14.21
#